data_AF-A0A7J3A0Z8-F1
#
_entry.id   AF-A0A7J3A0Z8-F1
#
_cell.length_a   1.000
_cell.length_b   1.000
_cell.length_c   1.000
_cell.angle_alpha   90.00
_cell.angle_beta   90.00
_cell.angle_gamma   90.00
#
_symmetry.space_group_name_H-M   'P 1'
#
loop_
_entity.id
_entity.type
_entity.pdbx_description
1 polymer ?
#
loop_
_entity_poly.entity_id
_entity_poly.type
_entity_poly.pdbx_seq_one_letter_code
_entity_poly.pdbx_strand_id
1 'polypeptide(L)' 'IIGEATKNLSKDLKVKYREIPCRDIAGMRDKLIHEYFGVDLELVWVTIEDKLPEFKKQILKILKEIED' A
#
# COMPACT_ATOMS: atom_id res chain seq x y z
N ILE A 1 7.76 4.91 3.59
CA ILE A 1 8.35 3.63 3.12
C ILE A 1 7.36 2.80 2.31
N ILE A 2 6.18 2.43 2.83
CA ILE A 2 5.23 1.52 2.13
C ILE A 2 4.89 1.98 0.70
N GLY A 3 4.42 3.23 0.52
CA GLY A 3 4.11 3.77 -0.81
C GLY A 3 5.30 3.82 -1.77
N GLU A 4 6.50 4.09 -1.24
CA GLU A 4 7.74 4.08 -2.02
C GLU A 4 8.10 2.65 -2.48
N ALA A 5 8.01 1.69 -1.57
CA ALA A 5 8.27 0.29 -1.86
C ALA A 5 7.31 -0.27 -2.93
N THR A 6 6.02 0.08 -2.87
CA THR A 6 5.03 -0.34 -3.89
C THR A 6 5.33 0.21 -5.29
N LYS A 7 5.95 1.40 -5.41
CA LYS A 7 6.36 1.93 -6.72
C LYS A 7 7.44 1.05 -7.36
N ASN A 8 8.37 0.54 -6.56
CA ASN A 8 9.52 -0.24 -7.00
C ASN A 8 9.23 -1.73 -7.28
N LEU A 9 8.02 -2.22 -7.01
CA LEU A 9 7.63 -3.59 -7.39
C LEU A 9 7.64 -3.78 -8.92
N SER A 10 8.07 -4.97 -9.37
CA SER A 10 8.08 -5.32 -10.79
C SER A 10 6.68 -5.32 -11.39
N LYS A 11 6.58 -5.15 -12.70
CA LYS A 11 5.30 -5.20 -13.42
C LYS A 11 4.63 -6.56 -13.26
N ASP A 12 5.42 -7.64 -13.32
CA ASP A 12 4.90 -9.00 -13.23
C ASP A 12 4.29 -9.29 -11.86
N LEU A 13 4.91 -8.82 -10.77
CA LEU A 13 4.33 -8.94 -9.43
C LEU A 13 3.03 -8.14 -9.30
N LYS A 14 2.99 -6.91 -9.81
CA LYS A 14 1.77 -6.09 -9.81
C LYS A 14 0.64 -6.72 -10.65
N VAL A 15 1.00 -7.43 -11.72
CA VAL A 15 0.05 -8.15 -12.59
C VAL A 15 -0.41 -9.47 -11.97
N LYS A 16 0.44 -10.16 -11.21
CA LYS A 16 0.11 -11.39 -10.50
C LYS A 16 -0.83 -11.10 -9.32
N TYR A 17 -0.58 -10.03 -8.58
CA TYR A 17 -1.32 -9.64 -7.36
C TYR A 17 -2.11 -8.33 -7.57
N ARG A 18 -3.05 -8.34 -8.52
CA ARG A 18 -3.84 -7.15 -8.91
C ARG A 18 -4.83 -6.68 -7.86
N GLU A 19 -5.17 -7.56 -6.91
CA GLU A 19 -5.98 -7.24 -5.74
C GLU A 19 -5.32 -6.23 -4.83
N ILE A 20 -3.99 -6.08 -4.89
CA ILE A 20 -3.26 -5.07 -4.14
C ILE A 20 -3.33 -3.73 -4.88
N PRO A 21 -3.95 -2.68 -4.30
CA PRO A 21 -4.13 -1.40 -4.96
C PRO A 21 -2.84 -0.56 -4.93
N CYS A 22 -1.77 -1.04 -5.57
CA CYS A 22 -0.44 -0.42 -5.56
C CYS A 22 -0.45 1.06 -5.97
N ARG A 23 -1.34 1.43 -6.91
CA ARG A 23 -1.49 2.82 -7.36
C ARG A 23 -2.02 3.72 -6.24
N ASP A 24 -3.01 3.25 -5.48
CA ASP A 24 -3.63 4.04 -4.42
C ASP A 24 -2.69 4.17 -3.23
N ILE A 25 -1.94 3.10 -2.90
CA ILE A 25 -0.91 3.11 -1.85
C ILE A 25 0.23 4.09 -2.20
N ALA A 26 0.69 4.07 -3.46
CA ALA A 26 1.68 5.02 -3.97
C ALA A 26 1.13 6.46 -3.95
N GLY A 27 -0.12 6.65 -4.36
CA GLY A 27 -0.78 7.96 -4.39
C GLY A 27 -1.01 8.54 -2.99
N MET A 28 -1.33 7.71 -1.99
CA MET A 28 -1.44 8.15 -0.60
C MET A 28 -0.11 8.71 -0.11
N ARG A 29 1.02 8.04 -0.40
CA ARG A 29 2.36 8.59 -0.09
C ARG A 29 2.59 9.94 -0.75
N ASP A 30 2.24 10.07 -2.03
CA ASP A 30 2.46 11.32 -2.77
C ASP A 30 1.66 12.48 -2.16
N LYS A 31 0.38 12.24 -1.82
CA LYS A 31 -0.45 13.24 -1.12
C LYS A 31 0.10 13.62 0.25
N LEU A 32 0.50 12.63 1.05
CA LEU A 32 1.03 12.86 2.40
C LEU A 32 2.29 13.73 2.40
N ILE A 33 3.11 13.68 1.34
CA ILE A 33 4.36 14.45 1.29
C ILE A 33 4.28 15.74 0.47
N HIS A 34 3.42 15.82 -0.55
CA HIS A 34 3.37 16.96 -1.47
C HIS A 34 2.12 17.84 -1.29
N GLU A 35 1.05 17.28 -0.74
CA GLU A 35 -0.25 17.94 -0.55
C GLU A 35 -0.67 17.87 0.92
N TYR A 36 0.30 17.90 1.84
CA TYR A 36 0.08 17.66 3.28
C TYR A 36 -0.96 18.59 3.92
N PHE A 37 -1.14 19.79 3.36
CA PHE A 37 -2.16 20.77 3.79
C PHE A 37 -3.60 20.32 3.49
N GLY A 38 -3.80 19.43 2.51
CA GLY A 38 -5.09 18.86 2.14
C GLY A 38 -5.32 17.45 2.69
N VAL A 39 -4.45 16.98 3.59
CA VAL A 39 -4.56 15.65 4.18
C VAL A 39 -5.64 15.64 5.26
N ASP A 40 -6.58 14.72 5.10
CA ASP A 40 -7.53 14.36 6.14
C ASP A 40 -6.87 13.39 7.13
N LEU A 41 -6.57 13.88 8.34
CA LEU A 41 -5.92 13.09 9.38
C LEU A 41 -6.82 12.00 9.96
N GLU A 42 -8.14 12.18 9.95
CA GLU A 42 -9.09 11.15 10.39
C GLU A 42 -9.07 9.99 9.40
N LEU A 43 -9.07 10.28 8.10
CA LEU A 43 -8.92 9.25 7.07
C LEU A 43 -7.58 8.52 7.16
N VAL A 44 -6.48 9.22 7.46
CA VAL A 44 -5.17 8.60 7.68
C VAL A 44 -5.22 7.67 8.90
N TRP A 45 -5.83 8.12 10.00
CA TRP A 45 -5.97 7.32 11.21
C TRP A 45 -6.78 6.04 10.95
N VAL A 46 -7.95 6.16 10.32
CA VAL A 46 -8.78 5.01 9.89
C VAL A 46 -8.01 4.07 8.97
N THR A 47 -7.18 4.60 8.07
CA THR A 47 -6.33 3.77 7.20
C THR A 47 -5.33 2.95 8.02
N ILE A 48 -4.71 3.55 9.04
CA ILE A 48 -3.74 2.91 9.92
C ILE A 48 -4.40 1.82 10.77
N GLU A 49 -5.56 2.11 11.36
CA GLU A 49 -6.24 1.18 12.28
C GLU A 49 -6.95 0.04 11.54
N ASP A 50 -7.63 0.34 10.43
CA ASP A 50 -8.52 -0.65 9.79
C ASP A 50 -7.90 -1.31 8.57
N LYS A 51 -7.24 -0.52 7.71
CA LYS A 51 -6.80 -0.99 6.39
C LYS A 51 -5.40 -1.58 6.44
N LEU A 52 -4.50 -0.97 7.21
CA LEU A 52 -3.10 -1.39 7.27
C LEU A 52 -2.91 -2.79 7.86
N PRO A 53 -3.65 -3.24 8.91
CA PRO A 53 -3.52 -4.61 9.42
C PRO A 53 -3.99 -5.65 8.42
N GLU A 54 -5.07 -5.37 7.69
CA GLU A 54 -5.57 -6.26 6.64
C GLU A 54 -4.58 -6.33 5.46
N PHE A 55 -4.05 -5.19 5.04
CA PHE A 55 -3.00 -5.14 4.03
C PHE A 55 -1.76 -5.96 4.45
N LYS A 56 -1.33 -5.87 5.72
CA LYS A 56 -0.23 -6.67 6.24
C LYS A 56 -0.49 -8.17 6.12
N LYS A 57 -1.71 -8.64 6.43
CA LYS A 57 -2.08 -10.06 6.26
C LYS A 57 -2.00 -10.51 4.81
N GLN A 58 -2.46 -9.68 3.88
CA GLN A 58 -2.37 -9.96 2.44
C GLN A 58 -0.91 -10.09 1.99
N ILE A 59 -0.04 -9.15 2.38
CA ILE A 59 1.39 -9.22 2.05
C ILE A 59 2.05 -10.48 2.64
N LEU A 60 1.75 -10.83 3.89
CA LEU A 60 2.29 -12.06 4.51
C LEU A 60 1.82 -13.33 3.79
N LYS A 61 0.60 -13.34 3.26
CA LYS A 61 0.11 -14.46 2.44
C LYS A 61 0.87 -14.55 1.12
N ILE A 62 1.03 -13.42 0.43
CA ILE A 62 1.79 -13.34 -0.83
C ILE A 62 3.24 -13.79 -0.64
N LEU A 63 3.90 -13.40 0.45
CA LEU A 63 5.27 -13.83 0.74
C LEU A 63 5.38 -15.34 0.87
N LYS A 64 4.44 -15.99 1.58
CA LYS A 64 4.39 -17.46 1.69
C LYS A 64 4.24 -18.12 0.32
N GLU A 65 3.35 -17.60 -0.53
CA GLU A 65 3.14 -18.12 -1.90
C GLU A 65 4.34 -17.93 -2.84
N ILE A 66 5.32 -17.10 -2.49
CA ILE A 66 6.54 -16.87 -3.27
C ILE A 66 7.71 -17.70 -2.72
N GLU A 67 7.69 -18.02 -1.43
CA GLU A 67 8.70 -18.87 -0.78
C GLU A 67 8.49 -20.37 -1.06
N ASP A 68 7.27 -20.78 -1.38
CA ASP A 68 6.89 -22.11 -1.88
C ASP A 68 7.15 -22.29 -3.39
#